data_AF-A0A0C9W8F6-F1
#
_entry.id   AF-A0A0C9W8F6-F1
#
_cell.length_a   1.000
_cell.length_b   1.000
_cell.length_c   1.000
_cell.angle_alpha   90.00
_cell.angle_beta   90.00
_cell.angle_gamma   90.00
#
_symmetry.space_group_name_H-M   'P 1'
#
loop_
_entity.id
_entity.type
_entity.pdbx_description
1 polymer ?
#
loop_
_entity_poly.entity_id
_entity_poly.type
_entity_poly.pdbx_seq_one_letter_code
_entity_poly.pdbx_strand_id
1 'polypeptide(L)'
;MSLASSDHLDKTVSSSRSRCQLLEIVQYSCEPEKLPSGAIRPHCFPIPRIFRICPDRPAQEITKFTTIDMKTGEIELPDQNNPLPKAKRWQDVHLYSNTEAG
;
A
#
# COMPACT_ATOMS: atom_id res chain seq x y z
N MET A 1 31.49 1.77 54.37
CA MET A 1 32.24 1.06 53.31
C MET A 1 31.23 0.26 52.53
N SER A 2 30.87 0.74 51.33
CA SER A 2 29.88 0.11 50.45
C SER A 2 30.55 -0.99 49.63
N LEU A 3 29.95 -2.18 49.59
CA LEU A 3 30.27 -3.21 48.61
C LEU A 3 29.09 -3.30 47.64
N ALA A 4 29.26 -2.73 46.45
CA ALA A 4 28.32 -2.84 45.35
C ALA A 4 28.34 -4.27 44.81
N SER A 5 27.16 -4.91 44.78
CA SER A 5 26.97 -6.23 44.16
C SER A 5 26.44 -6.03 42.75
N SER A 6 27.30 -6.38 41.78
CA SER A 6 27.06 -6.78 40.40
C SER A 6 25.69 -6.46 39.79
N ASP A 7 25.62 -5.33 39.09
CA ASP A 7 24.59 -5.10 38.07
C ASP A 7 24.75 -6.13 36.96
N HIS A 8 23.83 -7.10 36.95
CA HIS A 8 23.54 -7.90 35.77
C HIS A 8 22.99 -6.92 34.74
N LEU A 9 23.80 -6.57 33.74
CA LEU A 9 23.37 -5.75 32.61
C LEU A 9 22.31 -6.57 31.87
N ASP A 10 21.05 -6.37 32.27
CA ASP A 10 19.88 -6.88 31.58
C ASP A 10 19.94 -6.30 30.18
N LYS A 11 20.39 -7.13 29.25
CA LYS A 11 20.46 -6.82 27.84
C LYS A 11 19.00 -6.79 27.40
N THR A 12 18.35 -5.65 27.59
CA THR A 12 17.09 -5.32 26.95
C THR A 12 17.37 -5.33 25.46
N VAL A 13 17.24 -6.51 24.85
CA VAL A 13 17.04 -6.65 23.41
C VAL A 13 15.69 -5.99 23.18
N SER A 14 15.71 -4.67 23.05
CA SER A 14 14.65 -3.95 22.36
C SER A 14 14.72 -4.47 20.93
N SER A 15 14.02 -5.57 20.69
CA SER A 15 13.54 -5.93 19.38
C SER A 15 12.74 -4.71 18.93
N SER A 16 13.41 -3.77 18.26
CA SER A 16 12.78 -2.76 17.46
C SER A 16 12.04 -3.52 16.37
N ARG A 17 10.82 -4.00 16.69
CA ARG A 17 9.92 -4.56 15.69
C ARG A 17 9.84 -3.47 14.64
N SER A 18 10.45 -3.72 13.49
CA SER A 18 10.53 -2.74 12.42
C SER A 18 9.09 -2.35 12.09
N ARG A 19 8.79 -1.06 12.24
CA ARG A 19 7.43 -0.57 12.05
C ARG A 19 7.07 -0.77 10.58
N CYS A 20 5.81 -1.07 10.30
CA CYS A 20 5.37 -1.09 8.91
C CYS A 20 5.56 0.31 8.31
N GLN A 21 5.98 0.36 7.05
CA GLN A 21 6.15 1.59 6.29
C GLN A 21 5.07 1.69 5.21
N LEU A 22 4.67 2.92 4.93
CA LEU A 22 3.84 3.24 3.78
C LEU A 22 4.72 3.79 2.68
N LEU A 23 4.55 3.26 1.48
CA LEU A 23 5.19 3.74 0.27
C LEU A 23 4.14 4.05 -0.77
N GLU A 24 4.45 5.00 -1.64
CA GLU A 24 3.62 5.36 -2.77
C GLU A 24 4.38 5.06 -4.08
N ILE A 25 3.66 4.49 -5.05
CA ILE A 25 4.09 4.40 -6.44
C ILE A 25 3.02 5.09 -7.28
N VAL A 26 3.43 6.06 -8.11
CA VAL A 26 2.52 6.66 -9.09
C VAL A 26 2.57 5.83 -10.38
N GLN A 27 1.43 5.28 -10.77
CA GLN A 27 1.22 4.69 -12.08
C GLN A 27 0.52 5.69 -13.00
N TYR A 28 0.51 5.44 -14.31
CA TYR A 28 -0.23 6.27 -15.27
C TYR A 28 -1.11 5.39 -16.14
N SER A 29 -2.35 5.82 -16.36
CA SER A 29 -3.22 5.31 -17.43
C SER A 29 -3.26 6.33 -18.54
N CYS A 30 -2.93 5.93 -19.77
CA CYS A 30 -2.81 6.83 -20.91
C CYS A 30 -3.83 6.49 -21.99
N GLU A 31 -4.47 7.51 -22.55
CA GLU A 31 -5.39 7.41 -23.68
C GLU A 31 -4.88 8.25 -24.85
N PRO A 32 -5.12 7.85 -26.11
CA PRO A 32 -4.76 8.67 -27.27
C PRO A 32 -5.67 9.91 -27.38
N GLU A 33 -5.06 11.09 -27.46
CA GLU A 33 -5.73 12.37 -27.68
C GLU A 33 -5.37 12.91 -29.08
N LYS A 34 -6.39 13.25 -29.86
CA LYS A 34 -6.22 13.87 -31.17
C LYS A 34 -6.22 15.40 -31.03
N LEU A 35 -5.11 16.01 -31.43
CA LEU A 35 -4.94 17.47 -31.41
C LEU A 35 -5.67 18.14 -32.58
N PRO A 36 -5.94 19.47 -32.51
CA PRO A 36 -6.49 20.24 -33.62
C PRO A 36 -5.65 20.15 -34.91
N SER A 37 -4.34 19.93 -34.80
CA SER A 37 -3.43 19.70 -35.93
C SER A 37 -3.57 18.33 -36.60
N GLY A 38 -4.39 17.42 -36.04
CA GLY A 38 -4.54 16.05 -36.50
C GLY A 38 -3.51 15.07 -35.92
N ALA A 39 -2.50 15.55 -35.20
CA ALA A 39 -1.53 14.70 -34.50
C ALA A 39 -2.16 13.95 -33.31
N ILE A 40 -1.65 12.75 -33.02
CA ILE A 40 -2.06 11.94 -31.87
C ILE A 40 -0.97 12.03 -30.80
N ARG A 41 -1.35 12.33 -29.56
CA ARG A 41 -0.46 12.28 -28.40
C ARG A 41 -1.07 11.44 -27.28
N PRO A 42 -0.26 10.84 -26.39
CA PRO A 42 -0.80 10.23 -25.18
C PRO A 42 -1.24 11.31 -24.17
N HIS A 43 -2.45 11.18 -23.65
CA HIS A 43 -2.97 11.93 -22.52
C HIS A 43 -3.03 10.99 -21.31
N CYS A 44 -2.21 11.24 -20.29
CA CYS A 44 -2.00 10.34 -19.17
C CYS A 44 -2.58 10.89 -17.86
N PHE A 45 -3.28 10.02 -17.13
CA PHE A 45 -3.85 10.31 -15.82
C PHE A 45 -3.04 9.57 -14.74
N PRO A 46 -2.55 10.27 -13.70
CA PRO A 46 -1.82 9.64 -12.60
C PRO A 46 -2.77 8.80 -11.74
N ILE A 47 -2.29 7.64 -11.31
CA ILE A 47 -2.98 6.68 -10.44
C ILE A 47 -2.04 6.38 -9.27
N PRO A 48 -2.21 7.05 -8.12
CA PRO A 48 -1.45 6.76 -6.90
C PRO A 48 -1.73 5.33 -6.43
N ARG A 49 -0.67 4.58 -6.09
CA ARG A 49 -0.74 3.23 -5.53
C ARG A 49 0.00 3.20 -4.21
N ILE A 50 -0.72 2.93 -3.13
CA ILE A 50 -0.18 2.96 -1.76
C ILE A 50 0.09 1.53 -1.32
N PHE A 51 1.30 1.28 -0.80
CA PHE A 51 1.76 -0.01 -0.32
C PHE A 51 2.11 0.05 1.16
N ARG A 52 1.69 -0.97 1.91
CA ARG A 52 2.15 -1.23 3.27
C ARG A 52 3.20 -2.32 3.26
N ILE A 53 4.40 -1.99 3.70
CA ILE A 53 5.52 -2.93 3.86
C ILE A 53 5.72 -3.19 5.34
N CYS A 54 5.54 -4.43 5.77
CA CYS A 54 5.84 -4.87 7.13
C CYS A 54 6.95 -5.94 7.07
N PRO A 55 7.78 -6.06 8.11
CA PRO A 55 8.74 -7.16 8.22
C PRO A 55 8.05 -8.52 8.11
N ASP A 56 8.71 -9.46 7.44
CA ASP A 56 8.25 -10.86 7.30
C ASP A 56 6.87 -11.03 6.64
N ARG A 57 6.37 -9.98 5.98
CA ARG A 57 5.14 -10.00 5.20
C ARG A 57 5.39 -9.49 3.79
N PRO A 58 4.69 -10.02 2.78
CA PRO A 58 4.74 -9.45 1.45
C PRO A 58 4.21 -8.01 1.47
N ALA A 59 4.74 -7.17 0.58
CA ALA A 59 4.21 -5.83 0.35
C ALA A 59 2.74 -5.94 -0.06
N GLN A 60 1.88 -5.14 0.57
CA GLN A 60 0.45 -5.16 0.30
C GLN A 60 0.02 -3.83 -0.31
N GLU A 61 -0.61 -3.88 -1.47
CA GLU A 61 -1.33 -2.72 -1.99
C GLU A 61 -2.55 -2.44 -1.12
N ILE A 62 -2.61 -1.24 -0.54
CA ILE A 62 -3.72 -0.79 0.30
C ILE A 62 -4.52 0.35 -0.34
N THR A 63 -4.17 0.76 -1.58
CA THR A 63 -4.83 1.85 -2.33
C THR A 63 -6.36 1.78 -2.26
N LYS A 64 -6.94 0.58 -2.46
CA LYS A 64 -8.39 0.35 -2.47
C LYS A 64 -9.05 0.55 -1.10
N PHE A 65 -8.29 0.48 -0.02
CA PHE A 65 -8.78 0.57 1.35
C PHE A 65 -8.45 1.92 2.01
N THR A 66 -7.64 2.75 1.35
CA THR A 66 -7.36 4.13 1.74
C THR A 66 -8.37 5.09 1.13
N THR A 67 -8.93 5.95 1.97
CA THR A 67 -9.70 7.10 1.48
C THR A 67 -8.72 8.24 1.23
N ILE A 68 -8.74 8.80 0.02
CA ILE A 68 -7.88 9.93 -0.36
C ILE A 68 -8.79 11.14 -0.58
N ASP A 69 -8.58 12.21 0.18
CA ASP A 69 -9.20 13.49 -0.12
C ASP A 69 -8.51 14.08 -1.36
N MET A 70 -9.23 14.13 -2.47
CA MET A 70 -8.68 14.60 -3.75
C MET A 70 -8.43 16.11 -3.80
N LYS A 71 -8.92 16.89 -2.83
CA LYS A 71 -8.70 18.34 -2.72
C LYS A 71 -7.47 18.67 -1.86
N THR A 72 -7.26 17.93 -0.78
CA THR A 72 -6.17 18.18 0.19
C THR A 72 -4.98 17.24 0.00
N GLY A 73 -5.20 16.07 -0.58
CA GLY A 73 -4.22 14.99 -0.67
C GLY A 73 -4.06 14.20 0.64
N GLU A 74 -4.91 14.43 1.65
CA GLU A 74 -4.88 13.69 2.91
C GLU A 74 -5.32 12.23 2.70
N ILE A 75 -4.66 11.32 3.41
CA ILE A 75 -4.87 9.87 3.30
C ILE A 75 -5.38 9.35 4.64
N GLU A 76 -6.58 8.80 4.66
CA GLU A 76 -7.10 8.06 5.80
C GLU A 76 -6.83 6.57 5.61
N LEU A 77 -6.08 5.99 6.56
CA LEU A 77 -5.74 4.58 6.56
C LEU A 77 -6.87 3.76 7.21
N PRO A 78 -7.20 2.58 6.67
CA PRO A 78 -8.14 1.69 7.30
C PRO A 78 -7.56 1.18 8.64
N ASP A 79 -8.44 0.97 9.62
CA ASP A 79 -8.05 0.53 10.95
C ASP A 79 -7.27 -0.81 10.88
N GLN A 80 -6.23 -0.95 11.71
CA GLN A 80 -5.26 -2.05 11.57
C GLN A 80 -5.86 -3.44 11.85
N ASN A 81 -7.05 -3.46 12.44
CA ASN A 81 -7.79 -4.68 12.79
C ASN A 81 -8.68 -5.20 11.66
N ASN A 82 -8.76 -4.50 10.52
CA ASN A 82 -9.55 -5.01 9.40
C ASN A 82 -8.89 -6.27 8.82
N PRO A 83 -9.61 -7.41 8.76
CA PRO A 83 -9.06 -8.64 8.22
C PRO A 83 -8.73 -8.40 6.76
N LEU A 84 -7.43 -8.40 6.45
CA LEU A 84 -6.94 -8.33 5.10
C LEU A 84 -7.60 -9.45 4.29
N PRO A 85 -8.07 -9.19 3.05
CA PRO A 85 -8.57 -10.26 2.21
C PRO A 85 -7.49 -11.33 2.10
N LYS A 86 -7.90 -12.60 2.32
CA LYS A 86 -6.97 -13.72 2.21
C LYS A 86 -6.33 -13.68 0.84
N ALA A 87 -5.01 -13.47 0.81
CA ALA A 87 -4.26 -13.55 -0.43
C ALA A 87 -4.49 -14.92 -1.06
N LYS A 88 -4.81 -14.93 -2.34
CA LYS A 88 -4.91 -16.13 -3.17
C LYS A 88 -3.74 -16.14 -4.12
N ARG A 89 -3.31 -17.34 -4.56
CA ARG A 89 -2.36 -17.41 -5.68
C ARG A 89 -3.06 -16.87 -6.91
N TRP A 90 -2.32 -16.27 -7.84
CA TRP A 90 -2.89 -15.71 -9.09
C TRP A 90 -3.74 -16.75 -9.85
N GLN A 91 -3.30 -18.01 -9.84
CA GLN A 91 -4.00 -19.13 -10.45
C GLN A 91 -5.36 -19.44 -9.81
N ASP A 92 -5.58 -19.01 -8.57
CA ASP A 92 -6.81 -19.26 -7.79
C ASP A 92 -7.77 -18.04 -7.83
N VAL A 93 -7.45 -17.01 -8.63
CA VAL A 93 -8.29 -15.82 -8.82
C VAL A 93 -9.29 -16.10 -9.93
N HIS A 94 -10.55 -16.31 -9.55
CA HIS A 94 -11.66 -16.36 -10.50
C HIS A 94 -12.16 -14.93 -10.77
N LEU A 95 -11.94 -14.45 -11.99
CA LEU A 95 -12.62 -13.24 -12.48
C LEU A 95 -14.09 -13.59 -12.70
N TYR A 96 -15.00 -12.87 -12.06
CA TYR A 96 -16.40 -12.96 -12.43
C TYR A 96 -16.55 -12.44 -13.86
N SER A 97 -16.98 -13.30 -14.79
CA SER A 97 -17.42 -12.84 -16.09
C SER A 97 -18.69 -12.00 -15.88
N ASN A 98 -18.64 -10.73 -16.25
CA ASN A 98 -19.84 -9.91 -16.37
C ASN A 98 -20.65 -10.42 -17.56
N THR A 99 -21.40 -11.50 -17.34
CA THR A 99 -22.41 -11.96 -18.30
C THR A 99 -23.72 -11.27 -17.94
N GLU A 100 -23.95 -10.18 -18.69
CA GLU A 100 -25.23 -9.63 -19.14
C GLU A 100 -26.19 -9.01 -18.11
N ALA A 101 -26.40 -7.70 -18.31
CA ALA A 101 -27.61 -7.00 -17.92
C ALA A 101 -28.82 -7.65 -18.63
N GLY A 102 -29.82 -8.03 -17.84
CA GLY A 102 -31.19 -8.28 -18.28
C GLY A 102 -32.10 -7.15 -17.81
#